data_AF-A0A2E1XHQ1-F1
#
_entry.id   AF-A0A2E1XHQ1-F1
#
_cell.length_a   1.000
_cell.length_b   1.000
_cell.length_c   1.000
_cell.angle_alpha   90.00
_cell.angle_beta   90.00
_cell.angle_gamma   90.00
#
_symmetry.space_group_name_H-M   'P 1'
#
loop_
_entity.id
_entity.type
_entity.pdbx_description
1 polymer ?
#
loop_
_entity_poly.entity_id
_entity_poly.type
_entity_poly.pdbx_seq_one_letter_code
_entity_poly.pdbx_strand_id
1 'polypeptide(L)'
;MTGNLLIDSLISLAAIALMVGLAWVVFRAPPGPVTQDAAAERLAFDEPDFRPQHWLIDREGRAVMAEGAGGDIALVSRLGLDLVTRRFPAGAMRVFEEDGALVVRPSDPGSRRLVIEADGAAEWARKINPAGAK
;
A
#
# COMPACT_ATOMS: atom_id res chain seq x y z
N MET A 1 17.55 -42.22 -34.19
CA MET A 1 17.07 -41.09 -33.36
C MET A 1 17.41 -39.80 -34.07
N THR A 2 16.64 -39.45 -35.09
CA THR A 2 16.75 -38.15 -35.78
C THR A 2 15.32 -37.67 -35.97
N GLY A 3 14.67 -37.34 -34.86
CA GLY A 3 13.47 -36.53 -34.90
C GLY A 3 13.81 -35.25 -35.65
N ASN A 4 12.87 -34.77 -36.47
CA ASN A 4 13.07 -33.58 -37.27
C ASN A 4 13.28 -32.39 -36.32
N LEU A 5 14.55 -32.01 -36.09
CA LEU A 5 14.96 -31.01 -35.09
C LEU A 5 14.15 -29.72 -35.16
N LEU A 6 13.71 -29.33 -36.37
CA LEU A 6 12.81 -28.20 -36.59
C LEU A 6 11.45 -28.39 -35.92
N ILE A 7 10.83 -29.56 -36.07
CA ILE A 7 9.54 -29.89 -35.46
C ILE A 7 9.68 -29.91 -33.93
N ASP A 8 10.73 -30.56 -33.41
CA ASP A 8 10.97 -30.65 -31.96
C ASP A 8 11.21 -29.25 -31.35
N SER A 9 11.90 -28.37 -32.08
CA SER A 9 12.12 -26.97 -31.69
C SER A 9 10.83 -26.15 -31.69
N LEU A 10 9.99 -26.31 -32.72
CA LEU A 10 8.70 -25.60 -32.81
C LEU A 10 7.75 -26.03 -31.69
N ILE A 11 7.68 -27.33 -31.39
CA ILE A 11 6.86 -27.85 -30.29
C ILE A 11 7.36 -27.29 -28.96
N SER A 12 8.67 -27.28 -28.73
CA SER A 12 9.27 -26.74 -27.50
C SER A 12 8.98 -25.25 -27.35
N LEU A 13 9.12 -24.47 -28.42
CA LEU A 13 8.82 -23.04 -28.42
C LEU A 13 7.34 -22.78 -28.12
N ALA A 14 6.43 -23.55 -28.74
CA ALA A 14 5.00 -23.44 -28.49
C ALA A 14 4.65 -23.77 -27.03
N ALA A 15 5.27 -24.79 -26.44
CA ALA A 15 5.09 -25.13 -25.03
C ALA A 15 5.59 -24.01 -24.10
N ILE A 16 6.76 -23.41 -24.39
CA ILE A 16 7.28 -22.28 -23.61
C ILE A 16 6.35 -21.08 -23.72
N ALA A 17 5.92 -20.72 -24.93
CA ALA A 17 5.01 -19.59 -25.14
C ALA A 17 3.68 -19.80 -24.41
N LEU A 18 3.15 -21.02 -24.42
CA LEU A 18 1.94 -21.39 -23.67
C LEU A 18 2.14 -21.24 -22.16
N MET A 19 3.25 -21.73 -21.61
CA MET A 19 3.56 -21.62 -20.18
C MET A 19 3.74 -20.16 -19.75
N VAL A 20 4.44 -19.35 -20.54
CA VAL A 20 4.59 -17.90 -20.29
C VAL A 20 3.25 -17.19 -20.37
N GLY A 21 2.43 -17.51 -21.37
CA GLY A 21 1.08 -16.96 -21.51
C GLY A 21 0.18 -17.29 -20.33
N LEU A 22 0.22 -18.54 -19.86
CA LEU A 22 -0.56 -18.98 -18.70
C LEU A 22 -0.09 -18.28 -17.41
N ALA A 23 1.23 -18.20 -17.20
CA ALA A 23 1.78 -17.47 -16.07
C ALA A 23 1.36 -16.00 -16.10
N TRP A 24 1.42 -15.36 -17.27
CA TRP A 24 0.97 -13.99 -17.43
C TRP A 24 -0.52 -13.82 -17.11
N VAL A 25 -1.40 -14.71 -17.59
CA VAL A 25 -2.84 -14.64 -17.27
C VAL A 25 -3.10 -14.79 -15.77
N VAL A 26 -2.40 -15.71 -15.10
CA VAL A 26 -2.60 -15.98 -13.67
C VAL A 26 -2.05 -14.85 -12.79
N PHE A 27 -0.89 -14.30 -13.13
CA PHE A 27 -0.21 -13.30 -12.29
C PHE A 27 -0.45 -11.84 -12.72
N ARG A 28 -1.21 -11.59 -13.80
CA ARG A 28 -1.53 -10.23 -14.27
C ARG A 28 -2.60 -9.53 -13.44
N ALA A 29 -3.40 -10.26 -12.66
CA ALA A 29 -4.48 -9.64 -11.90
C ALA A 29 -3.91 -8.51 -11.03
N PRO A 30 -4.34 -7.25 -11.24
CA PRO A 30 -3.91 -6.17 -10.37
C PRO A 30 -4.39 -6.51 -8.95
N PRO A 31 -3.53 -6.33 -7.94
CA PRO A 31 -3.95 -6.63 -6.58
C PRO A 31 -5.16 -5.74 -6.24
N GLY A 32 -6.21 -6.31 -5.63
CA GLY A 32 -7.47 -5.60 -5.34
C GLY A 32 -7.26 -4.43 -4.36
N PRO A 33 -8.10 -3.40 -4.27
CA PRO A 33 -7.81 -2.22 -3.44
C PRO A 33 -7.59 -2.55 -1.95
N VAL A 34 -6.77 -1.75 -1.26
CA VAL A 34 -6.65 -1.79 0.21
C VAL A 34 -7.95 -1.26 0.81
N THR A 35 -8.71 -2.15 1.44
CA THR A 35 -9.95 -1.80 2.14
C THR A 35 -9.69 -1.55 3.62
N GLN A 36 -10.62 -0.87 4.29
CA GLN A 36 -10.55 -0.69 5.74
C GLN A 36 -10.51 -2.03 6.48
N ASP A 37 -11.32 -3.00 6.06
CA ASP A 37 -11.40 -4.31 6.73
C ASP A 37 -10.08 -5.07 6.60
N ALA A 38 -9.50 -5.13 5.39
CA ALA A 38 -8.21 -5.78 5.17
C ALA A 38 -7.09 -5.05 5.91
N ALA A 39 -7.13 -3.71 5.98
CA ALA A 39 -6.19 -2.93 6.75
C ALA A 39 -6.35 -3.18 8.26
N ALA A 40 -7.57 -3.30 8.77
CA ALA A 40 -7.85 -3.60 10.18
C ALA A 40 -7.38 -5.00 10.57
N GLU A 41 -7.62 -6.00 9.72
CA GLU A 41 -7.12 -7.36 9.92
C GLU A 41 -5.58 -7.39 9.96
N ARG A 42 -4.94 -6.75 8.97
CA ARG A 42 -3.48 -6.66 8.91
C ARG A 42 -2.90 -5.93 10.11
N LEU A 43 -3.51 -4.81 10.50
CA LEU A 43 -3.07 -4.00 11.63
C LEU A 43 -3.23 -4.74 12.95
N ALA A 44 -4.32 -5.50 13.13
CA ALA A 44 -4.52 -6.33 14.33
C ALA A 44 -3.51 -7.48 14.43
N PHE A 45 -3.03 -7.99 13.29
CA PHE A 45 -1.98 -9.01 13.24
C PHE A 45 -0.59 -8.43 13.55
N ASP A 46 -0.22 -7.33 12.90
CA ASP A 46 1.12 -6.73 13.05
C ASP A 46 1.27 -5.95 14.38
N GLU A 47 0.23 -5.24 14.81
CA GLU A 47 0.24 -4.31 15.97
C GLU A 47 -0.98 -4.58 16.88
N PRO A 48 -1.00 -5.70 17.63
CA PRO A 48 -2.20 -6.14 18.38
C PRO A 48 -2.61 -5.20 19.52
N ASP A 49 -1.73 -4.31 19.96
CA ASP A 49 -1.99 -3.27 20.95
C ASP A 49 -2.57 -1.99 20.34
N PHE A 50 -2.46 -1.80 19.01
CA PHE A 50 -3.03 -0.66 18.33
C PHE A 50 -4.57 -0.77 18.30
N ARG A 51 -5.23 0.35 18.62
CA ARG A 51 -6.70 0.46 18.66
C ARG A 51 -7.14 1.61 17.76
N PRO A 52 -7.50 1.33 16.50
CA PRO A 52 -7.85 2.36 15.54
C PRO A 52 -9.18 3.04 15.94
N GLN A 53 -9.20 4.37 15.89
CA GLN A 53 -10.37 5.20 16.19
C GLN A 53 -10.91 5.90 14.95
N HIS A 54 -10.01 6.46 14.13
CA HIS A 54 -10.36 7.15 12.90
C HIS A 54 -9.56 6.57 11.74
N TRP A 55 -10.20 6.52 10.58
CA TRP A 55 -9.63 5.96 9.37
C TRP A 55 -9.62 7.01 8.26
N LEU A 56 -8.58 6.97 7.43
CA LEU A 56 -8.47 7.71 6.19
C LEU A 56 -8.05 6.73 5.09
N ILE A 57 -8.88 6.59 4.07
CA ILE A 57 -8.70 5.59 3.02
C ILE A 57 -8.38 6.32 1.72
N ASP A 58 -7.28 5.94 1.08
CA ASP A 58 -6.94 6.44 -0.25
C ASP A 58 -8.03 6.05 -1.26
N ARG A 59 -8.46 6.99 -2.10
CA ARG A 59 -9.52 6.81 -3.10
C ARG A 59 -9.16 5.76 -4.13
N GLU A 60 -7.87 5.62 -4.45
CA GLU A 60 -7.37 4.56 -5.32
C GLU A 60 -7.13 3.23 -4.58
N GLY A 61 -7.35 3.20 -3.26
CA GLY A 61 -7.13 2.03 -2.43
C GLY A 61 -5.67 1.60 -2.38
N ARG A 62 -4.71 2.54 -2.46
CA ARG A 62 -3.27 2.21 -2.38
C ARG A 62 -2.80 2.09 -0.93
N ALA A 63 -3.43 2.85 -0.04
CA ALA A 63 -3.07 2.93 1.37
C ALA A 63 -4.27 3.31 2.24
N VAL A 64 -4.17 2.96 3.51
CA VAL A 64 -5.10 3.32 4.57
C VAL A 64 -4.30 3.83 5.75
N MET A 65 -4.71 4.96 6.31
CA MET A 65 -4.21 5.47 7.57
C MET A 65 -5.25 5.28 8.67
N ALA A 66 -4.76 4.98 9.87
CA ALA A 66 -5.55 4.87 11.07
C ALA A 66 -4.91 5.68 12.19
N GLU A 67 -5.73 6.33 12.98
CA GLU A 67 -5.31 7.02 14.20
C GLU A 67 -5.65 6.16 15.41
N GLY A 68 -4.68 5.93 16.27
CA GLY A 68 -4.82 5.22 17.52
C GLY A 68 -5.22 6.15 18.67
N ALA A 69 -5.65 5.56 19.78
CA ALA A 69 -6.09 6.30 20.96
C ALA A 69 -5.02 7.21 21.58
N GLY A 70 -3.73 6.93 21.33
CA GLY A 70 -2.60 7.71 21.83
C GLY A 70 -2.17 8.84 20.89
N GLY A 71 -2.91 9.09 19.80
CA GLY A 71 -2.49 9.99 18.72
C GLY A 71 -1.37 9.41 17.85
N ASP A 72 -1.06 8.13 18.04
CA ASP A 72 -0.20 7.35 17.16
C ASP A 72 -0.91 7.07 15.83
N ILE A 73 -0.14 7.04 14.75
CA ILE A 73 -0.68 6.87 13.40
C ILE A 73 -0.17 5.54 12.86
N ALA A 74 -1.07 4.68 12.40
CA ALA A 74 -0.73 3.50 11.62
C ALA A 74 -1.01 3.77 10.15
N LEU A 75 -0.08 3.36 9.29
CA LEU A 75 -0.21 3.36 7.85
C LEU A 75 -0.15 1.91 7.38
N VAL A 76 -1.22 1.46 6.73
CA VAL A 76 -1.25 0.20 6.00
C VAL A 76 -1.18 0.53 4.52
N SER A 77 -0.18 0.02 3.82
CA SER A 77 -0.02 0.26 2.38
C SER A 77 0.34 -1.01 1.64
N ARG A 78 0.20 -0.98 0.32
CA ARG A 78 0.54 -2.12 -0.52
C ARG A 78 2.04 -2.22 -0.77
N LEU A 79 2.57 -3.43 -0.65
CA LEU A 79 3.89 -3.80 -1.17
C LEU A 79 3.76 -5.06 -2.03
N GLY A 80 3.72 -4.89 -3.35
CA GLY A 80 3.49 -6.00 -4.29
C GLY A 80 2.07 -6.57 -4.13
N LEU A 81 1.95 -7.83 -3.75
CA LEU A 81 0.68 -8.51 -3.50
C LEU A 81 0.25 -8.49 -2.03
N ASP A 82 1.11 -8.02 -1.12
CA ASP A 82 0.86 -8.02 0.32
C ASP A 82 0.57 -6.60 0.85
N LEU A 83 0.08 -6.56 2.08
CA LEU A 83 -0.09 -5.36 2.88
C LEU A 83 1.05 -5.26 3.89
N VAL A 84 1.57 -4.06 4.05
CA VAL A 84 2.59 -3.74 5.06
C VAL A 84 2.07 -2.67 5.99
N THR A 85 2.32 -2.87 7.28
CA THR A 85 1.96 -1.92 8.33
C THR A 85 3.18 -1.13 8.76
N ARG A 86 2.99 0.16 9.01
CA ARG A 86 3.98 1.01 9.66
C ARG A 86 3.28 1.89 10.69
N ARG A 87 3.74 1.80 11.93
CA ARG A 87 3.26 2.64 13.03
C ARG A 87 4.22 3.80 13.27
N PHE A 88 3.66 4.97 13.52
CA PHE A 88 4.35 6.20 13.82
C PHE A 88 3.88 6.70 15.19
N PRO A 89 4.79 6.96 16.13
CA PRO A 89 4.46 7.65 17.37
C PRO A 89 3.84 9.02 17.09
N ALA A 90 3.03 9.50 18.03
CA ALA A 90 2.47 10.85 17.96
C ALA A 90 3.57 11.89 17.71
N GLY A 91 3.39 12.75 16.72
CA GLY A 91 4.35 13.81 16.34
C GLY A 91 5.58 13.34 15.54
N ALA A 92 5.78 12.04 15.31
CA ALA A 92 6.88 11.53 14.48
C ALA A 92 6.65 11.72 12.98
N MET A 93 5.40 11.97 12.58
CA MET A 93 4.99 12.08 11.19
C MET A 93 4.65 13.53 10.83
N ARG A 94 5.24 14.03 9.74
CA ARG A 94 4.86 15.32 9.16
C ARG A 94 3.93 15.09 7.99
N VAL A 95 2.75 15.70 8.05
CA VAL A 95 1.76 15.65 6.97
C VAL A 95 1.39 17.04 6.50
N PHE A 96 1.07 17.18 5.24
CA PHE A 96 0.57 18.43 4.69
C PHE A 96 -0.44 18.11 3.60
N GLU A 97 -1.36 19.04 3.39
CA GLU A 97 -2.29 18.96 2.28
C GLU A 97 -1.66 19.66 1.07
N GLU A 98 -1.68 18.99 -0.07
CA GLU A 98 -1.20 19.51 -1.36
C GLU A 98 -2.18 19.04 -2.43
N ASP A 99 -2.78 19.97 -3.18
CA ASP A 99 -3.74 19.69 -4.25
C ASP A 99 -4.92 18.77 -3.83
N GLY A 100 -5.42 18.91 -2.60
CA GLY A 100 -6.51 18.07 -2.08
C GLY A 100 -6.09 16.67 -1.62
N ALA A 101 -4.80 16.34 -1.63
CA ALA A 101 -4.26 15.08 -1.15
C ALA A 101 -3.47 15.27 0.16
N LEU A 102 -3.51 14.26 1.03
CA LEU A 102 -2.66 14.22 2.22
C LEU A 102 -1.30 13.67 1.83
N VAL A 103 -0.28 14.50 1.96
CA VAL A 103 1.10 14.13 1.71
C VAL A 103 1.78 13.81 3.03
N VAL A 104 2.26 12.58 3.13
CA VAL A 104 2.99 12.09 4.30
C VAL A 104 4.49 12.07 3.99
N ARG A 105 5.27 12.75 4.84
CA ARG A 105 6.73 12.66 4.85
C ARG A 105 7.18 12.02 6.16
N PRO A 106 7.55 10.73 6.13
CA PRO A 106 8.18 10.09 7.28
C PRO A 106 9.50 10.78 7.62
N SER A 107 9.86 10.80 8.89
CA SER A 107 11.12 11.38 9.38
C SER A 107 12.37 10.60 8.95
N ASP A 108 12.20 9.34 8.53
CA ASP A 108 13.32 8.42 8.33
C ASP A 108 14.01 8.61 6.96
N PRO A 109 15.36 8.70 6.93
CA PRO A 109 16.12 8.81 5.69
C PRO A 109 15.82 7.65 4.72
N GLY A 110 15.46 7.97 3.48
CA GLY A 110 15.16 6.97 2.44
C GLY A 110 13.69 6.53 2.38
N SER A 111 12.84 6.97 3.31
CA SER A 111 11.40 6.75 3.20
C SER A 111 10.82 7.54 2.03
N ARG A 112 10.03 6.89 1.18
CA ARG A 112 9.35 7.55 0.07
C ARG A 112 8.23 8.45 0.60
N ARG A 113 8.04 9.59 -0.09
CA ARG A 113 6.82 10.42 0.05
C ARG A 113 5.62 9.55 -0.28
N LEU A 114 4.61 9.57 0.58
CA LEU A 114 3.34 8.91 0.35
C LEU A 114 2.26 9.98 0.13
N VAL A 115 1.40 9.76 -0.86
CA VAL A 115 0.30 10.66 -1.22
C VAL A 115 -0.99 9.87 -1.07
N ILE A 116 -1.89 10.36 -0.24
CA ILE A 116 -3.20 9.76 0.04
C ILE A 116 -4.26 10.73 -0.45
N GLU A 117 -4.95 10.34 -1.50
CA GLU A 117 -6.07 11.10 -2.03
C GLU A 117 -7.33 10.65 -1.32
N ALA A 118 -7.77 11.39 -0.31
CA ALA A 118 -8.89 10.97 0.50
C ALA A 118 -9.76 12.16 0.91
N ASP A 119 -11.05 11.91 1.00
CA ASP A 119 -11.97 12.88 1.59
C ASP A 119 -11.62 13.05 3.07
N GLY A 120 -11.44 14.29 3.52
CA GLY A 120 -10.94 14.58 4.87
C GLY A 120 -9.42 14.75 4.98
N ALA A 121 -8.66 14.68 3.88
CA ALA A 121 -7.22 14.94 3.86
C ALA A 121 -6.83 16.27 4.57
N ALA A 122 -7.56 17.35 4.29
CA ALA A 122 -7.31 18.65 4.92
C ALA A 122 -7.57 18.65 6.44
N GLU A 123 -8.57 17.89 6.91
CA GLU A 123 -8.85 17.75 8.35
C GLU A 123 -7.73 16.97 9.04
N TRP A 124 -7.30 15.86 8.44
CA TRP A 124 -6.17 15.07 8.90
C TRP A 124 -4.86 15.86 8.94
N ALA A 125 -4.59 16.66 7.91
CA ALA A 125 -3.42 17.53 7.87
C ALA A 125 -3.42 18.53 9.04
N ARG A 126 -4.56 19.18 9.31
CA ARG A 126 -4.72 20.10 10.45
C ARG A 126 -4.63 19.39 11.80
N LYS A 127 -5.16 18.18 11.90
CA LYS A 127 -5.19 17.40 13.14
C LYS A 127 -3.80 16.93 13.57
N ILE A 128 -3.01 16.43 12.61
CA ILE A 128 -1.65 15.94 12.88
C ILE A 128 -0.67 17.10 13.04
N ASN A 129 -0.88 18.21 12.32
CA ASN A 129 -0.08 19.43 12.44
C ASN A 129 -0.95 20.62 12.89
N PRO A 130 -1.41 20.65 14.17
CA PRO A 130 -2.19 21.75 14.69
C PRO A 130 -1.29 22.99 14.85
N ALA A 131 -1.26 23.83 13.82
CA ALA A 131 -0.58 25.13 13.74
C ALA A 131 0.92 25.15 14.15
N GLY A 132 1.81 25.08 13.15
CA GLY A 132 3.12 25.73 13.25
C GLY A 132 4.24 24.97 13.97
N ALA A 133 4.41 23.67 13.72
CA ALA A 133 5.69 23.02 14.00
C ALA A 133 6.76 23.56 13.03
N LYS A 134 7.37 24.70 13.39
CA LYS A 134 8.65 25.17 12.82
C LYS A 134 9.76 24.18 13.14
#